data_AF-A0A2K5UNF4-F1
#
_entry.id   AF-A0A2K5UNF4-F1
#
_cell.length_a   1.000
_cell.length_b   1.000
_cell.length_c   1.000
_cell.angle_alpha   90.00
_cell.angle_beta   90.00
_cell.angle_gamma   90.00
#
_symmetry.space_group_name_H-M   'P 1'
#
loop_
_entity.id
_entity.type
_entity.pdbx_description
1 polymer ?
#
loop_
_entity_poly.entity_id
_entity_poly.type
_entity_poly.pdbx_seq_one_letter_code
_entity_poly.pdbx_strand_id
1 'polypeptide(L)'
;MLQCLILELEMVFSWLNLLAKFGFSDITGIDYSPSAIQLSGSVIEKEGLSNIKLKVEDFLNLSTQLSGFHICIDKGTFDAISLNPDNAIEKRKQYVKSLSRVLKVKGFFLITSCNWTKEELLNEFSEGFELFEELPTPKFSFGGRSGNSVAALVFKNVRLFLGQIQGVDHTWPFPRTAPPQG
;
A
#
# COMPACT_ATOMS: atom_id res chain seq x y z
N MET A 1 9.58 1.40 -15.93
CA MET A 1 9.16 0.05 -15.47
C MET A 1 8.35 0.20 -14.19
N LEU A 2 7.26 -0.55 -14.03
CA LEU A 2 6.40 -0.50 -12.85
C LEU A 2 7.02 -1.32 -11.71
N GLN A 3 7.18 -0.68 -10.55
CA GLN A 3 7.72 -1.28 -9.33
C GLN A 3 6.58 -1.55 -8.36
N CYS A 4 6.48 -2.79 -7.86
CA CYS A 4 5.42 -3.22 -6.96
C CYS A 4 6.02 -3.70 -5.64
N LEU A 5 5.48 -3.21 -4.53
CA LEU A 5 5.75 -3.72 -3.18
C LEU A 5 4.58 -4.61 -2.74
N ILE A 6 4.87 -5.75 -2.14
CA ILE A 6 3.86 -6.63 -1.54
C ILE A 6 4.18 -6.81 -0.06
N LEU A 7 3.17 -6.58 0.77
CA LEU A 7 3.20 -6.79 2.22
C LEU A 7 2.40 -8.06 2.54
N GLU A 8 2.96 -8.89 3.44
CA GLU A 8 2.52 -10.25 3.82
C GLU A 8 3.04 -11.31 2.87
N LEU A 9 3.88 -12.24 3.37
CA LEU A 9 4.44 -13.32 2.59
C LEU A 9 3.82 -14.70 2.83
N GLU A 10 2.91 -14.83 3.80
CA GLU A 10 2.39 -16.14 4.21
C GLU A 10 1.32 -16.72 3.24
N MET A 11 0.80 -15.94 2.28
CA MET A 11 -0.24 -16.40 1.33
C MET A 11 -0.01 -16.02 -0.14
N VAL A 12 1.19 -15.59 -0.53
CA VAL A 12 1.41 -14.80 -1.78
C VAL A 12 1.62 -15.61 -3.04
N PHE A 13 1.42 -16.93 -2.98
CA PHE A 13 1.52 -17.76 -4.18
C PHE A 13 0.66 -17.22 -5.33
N SER A 14 -0.53 -16.70 -5.02
CA SER A 14 -1.45 -16.18 -6.04
C SER A 14 -0.99 -14.83 -6.63
N TRP A 15 -0.59 -13.87 -5.80
CA TRP A 15 -0.31 -12.50 -6.27
C TRP A 15 1.05 -12.37 -6.96
N LEU A 16 2.09 -13.04 -6.46
CA LEU A 16 3.44 -12.97 -7.05
C LEU A 16 3.45 -13.50 -8.49
N ASN A 17 2.83 -14.66 -8.70
CA ASN A 17 2.72 -15.29 -10.01
C ASN A 17 1.84 -14.45 -10.95
N LEU A 18 0.71 -13.92 -10.46
CA LEU A 18 -0.22 -13.12 -11.25
C LEU A 18 0.44 -11.83 -11.75
N LEU A 19 1.10 -11.08 -10.88
CA LEU A 19 1.74 -9.81 -11.24
C LEU A 19 2.93 -10.02 -12.17
N ALA A 20 3.72 -11.07 -11.94
CA ALA A 20 4.80 -11.43 -12.85
C ALA A 20 4.28 -11.73 -14.27
N LYS A 21 3.15 -12.45 -14.38
CA LYS A 21 2.48 -12.74 -15.66
C LYS A 21 1.90 -11.49 -16.34
N PHE A 22 1.45 -10.49 -15.57
CA PHE A 22 0.95 -9.23 -16.11
C PHE A 22 2.04 -8.20 -16.44
N GLY A 23 3.31 -8.62 -16.48
CA GLY A 23 4.41 -7.78 -16.96
C GLY A 23 5.01 -6.82 -15.92
N PHE A 24 4.74 -7.04 -14.63
CA PHE A 24 5.49 -6.36 -13.58
C PHE A 24 6.90 -6.92 -13.52
N SER A 25 7.89 -6.09 -13.82
CA SER A 25 9.29 -6.52 -13.98
C SER A 25 10.15 -6.34 -12.72
N ASP A 26 9.65 -5.65 -11.69
CA ASP A 26 10.37 -5.38 -10.45
C ASP A 26 9.42 -5.47 -9.25
N ILE A 27 9.19 -6.70 -8.79
CA ILE A 27 8.33 -7.02 -7.65
C ILE A 27 9.23 -7.22 -6.43
N THR A 28 8.92 -6.55 -5.33
CA THR A 28 9.56 -6.76 -4.03
C THR A 28 8.53 -7.24 -3.02
N GLY A 29 8.73 -8.42 -2.46
CA GLY A 29 7.96 -8.93 -1.33
C GLY A 29 8.74 -8.75 -0.03
N ILE A 30 8.07 -8.25 1.02
CA ILE A 30 8.68 -8.12 2.34
C ILE A 30 7.83 -8.78 3.42
N ASP A 31 8.50 -9.27 4.46
CA ASP A 31 7.87 -9.77 5.67
C ASP A 31 8.83 -9.61 6.85
N TYR A 32 8.30 -9.44 8.06
CA TYR A 32 9.13 -9.36 9.25
C TYR A 32 9.69 -10.75 9.64
N SER A 33 9.05 -11.82 9.16
CA SER A 33 9.36 -13.20 9.48
C SER A 33 10.38 -13.82 8.50
N PRO A 34 11.58 -14.22 8.96
CA PRO A 34 12.55 -14.93 8.13
C PRO A 34 12.02 -16.24 7.54
N SER A 35 11.17 -16.96 8.28
CA SER A 35 10.59 -18.22 7.81
C SER A 35 9.57 -18.00 6.68
N ALA A 36 8.77 -16.93 6.73
CA ALA A 36 7.85 -16.57 5.65
C ALA A 36 8.61 -16.22 4.35
N ILE A 37 9.73 -15.51 4.47
CA ILE A 37 10.65 -15.22 3.36
C ILE A 37 11.25 -16.50 2.78
N GLN A 38 11.72 -17.42 3.63
CA GLN A 38 12.30 -18.69 3.19
C GLN A 38 11.26 -19.55 2.46
N LEU A 39 10.04 -19.64 2.99
CA LEU A 39 8.93 -20.37 2.37
C LEU A 39 8.61 -19.77 0.99
N SER A 40 8.46 -18.45 0.91
CA SER A 40 8.22 -17.74 -0.35
C SER A 40 9.35 -17.94 -1.36
N GLY A 41 10.61 -17.96 -0.91
CA GLY A 41 11.77 -18.22 -1.76
C GLY A 41 11.72 -19.60 -2.41
N SER A 42 11.35 -20.62 -1.62
CA SER A 42 11.21 -22.01 -2.11
C SER A 42 10.13 -22.13 -3.17
N VAL A 43 9.04 -21.37 -3.01
CA VAL A 43 7.93 -21.32 -3.98
C VAL A 43 8.34 -20.60 -5.26
N ILE A 44 9.03 -19.45 -5.15
CA ILE A 44 9.55 -18.69 -6.29
C ILE A 44 10.49 -19.56 -7.14
N GLU A 45 11.39 -20.31 -6.49
CA GLU A 45 12.31 -21.23 -7.16
C GLU A 45 11.56 -22.34 -7.88
N LYS A 46 10.60 -22.99 -7.20
CA LYS A 46 9.78 -24.06 -7.79
C LYS A 46 9.00 -23.60 -9.02
N GLU A 47 8.49 -22.37 -9.02
CA GLU A 47 7.71 -21.80 -10.12
C GLU A 47 8.56 -21.10 -11.20
N GLY A 48 9.88 -21.00 -11.01
CA GLY A 48 10.79 -20.37 -11.96
C GLY A 48 10.60 -18.85 -12.12
N LEU A 49 10.16 -18.15 -11.07
CA LEU A 49 9.93 -16.70 -11.11
C LEU A 49 11.24 -15.94 -10.85
N SER A 50 11.76 -15.21 -11.83
CA SER A 50 13.08 -14.55 -11.75
C SER A 50 13.05 -13.05 -11.48
N ASN A 51 11.86 -12.43 -11.52
CA ASN A 51 11.63 -10.99 -11.41
C ASN A 51 11.18 -10.53 -10.02
N ILE A 52 11.40 -11.36 -8.99
CA ILE A 52 10.89 -11.15 -7.64
C ILE A 52 12.04 -11.10 -6.64
N LYS A 53 12.08 -10.04 -5.83
CA LYS A 53 13.02 -9.87 -4.73
C LYS A 53 12.31 -10.06 -3.41
N LEU A 54 12.91 -10.82 -2.50
CA LEU A 54 12.39 -11.01 -1.14
C LEU A 54 13.33 -10.35 -0.12
N LYS A 55 12.77 -9.66 0.88
CA LYS A 55 13.54 -9.06 1.98
C LYS A 55 12.86 -9.24 3.32
N VAL A 56 13.64 -9.64 4.34
CA VAL A 56 13.18 -9.63 5.73
C VAL A 56 13.20 -8.17 6.21
N GLU A 57 12.04 -7.56 6.39
CA GLU A 57 11.88 -6.16 6.79
C GLU A 57 10.61 -5.98 7.64
N ASP A 58 10.70 -5.18 8.69
CA ASP A 58 9.54 -4.76 9.47
C ASP A 58 8.93 -3.50 8.83
N PHE A 59 7.69 -3.61 8.34
CA PHE A 59 7.02 -2.50 7.67
C PHE A 59 6.79 -1.28 8.58
N LEU A 60 6.71 -1.48 9.91
CA LEU A 60 6.64 -0.37 10.85
C LEU A 60 8.01 0.35 10.94
N ASN A 61 9.11 -0.38 10.82
CA ASN A 61 10.47 0.11 11.03
C ASN A 61 11.41 -0.13 9.83
N LEU A 62 10.95 0.23 8.62
CA LEU A 62 11.69 -0.06 7.39
C LEU A 62 13.08 0.60 7.34
N SER A 63 14.01 -0.12 6.73
CA SER A 63 15.28 0.45 6.28
C SER A 63 15.07 1.61 5.28
N THR A 64 15.97 2.59 5.27
CA THR A 64 15.88 3.78 4.39
C THR A 64 15.95 3.46 2.89
N GLN A 65 16.25 2.22 2.52
CA GLN A 65 16.46 1.79 1.14
C GLN A 65 15.16 1.40 0.41
N LEU A 66 14.04 1.24 1.12
CA LEU A 66 12.76 0.89 0.52
C LEU A 66 11.95 2.14 0.18
N SER A 67 11.96 2.54 -1.10
CA SER A 67 11.14 3.62 -1.64
C SER A 67 11.00 3.51 -3.16
N GLY A 68 10.13 4.34 -3.74
CA GLY A 68 9.99 4.45 -5.20
C GLY A 68 8.96 3.51 -5.82
N PHE A 69 8.17 2.82 -5.02
CA PHE A 69 7.16 1.89 -5.54
C PHE A 69 5.99 2.65 -6.19
N HIS A 70 5.50 2.12 -7.31
CA HIS A 70 4.33 2.66 -8.00
C HIS A 70 3.04 2.05 -7.44
N ILE A 71 3.12 0.81 -6.98
CA ILE A 71 2.02 0.06 -6.40
C ILE A 71 2.51 -0.59 -5.09
N CYS A 72 1.69 -0.54 -4.05
CA CYS A 72 1.86 -1.31 -2.82
C CYS A 72 0.59 -2.14 -2.63
N ILE A 73 0.74 -3.43 -2.35
CA ILE A 73 -0.37 -4.34 -2.10
C ILE A 73 -0.23 -4.87 -0.68
N ASP A 74 -1.27 -4.68 0.12
CA ASP A 74 -1.40 -5.27 1.44
C ASP A 74 -2.59 -6.22 1.47
N LYS A 75 -2.34 -7.44 1.95
CA LYS A 75 -3.34 -8.49 2.07
C LYS A 75 -3.69 -8.89 3.52
N GLY A 76 -3.38 -8.08 4.53
CA GLY A 76 -3.65 -8.45 5.92
C GLY A 76 -2.54 -8.08 6.90
N THR A 77 -1.46 -7.46 6.42
CA THR A 77 -0.42 -6.87 7.27
C THR A 77 -1.02 -5.76 8.14
N PHE A 78 -1.83 -4.87 7.57
CA PHE A 78 -2.53 -3.84 8.33
C PHE A 78 -3.50 -4.44 9.36
N ASP A 79 -4.19 -5.52 9.03
CA ASP A 79 -5.09 -6.23 9.96
C ASP A 79 -4.31 -6.81 11.14
N ALA A 80 -3.22 -7.54 10.87
CA ALA A 80 -2.35 -8.10 11.90
C ALA A 80 -1.78 -7.01 12.83
N ILE A 81 -1.35 -5.87 12.27
CA ILE A 81 -0.89 -4.71 13.04
C ILE A 81 -2.02 -4.13 13.90
N SER A 82 -3.22 -4.05 13.35
CA SER A 82 -4.41 -3.50 14.04
C SER A 82 -4.87 -4.35 15.21
N LEU A 83 -4.63 -5.66 15.18
CA LEU A 83 -4.95 -6.60 16.25
C LEU A 83 -3.88 -6.69 17.34
N ASN A 84 -2.76 -5.99 17.19
CA ASN A 84 -1.69 -6.02 18.16
C ASN A 84 -2.14 -5.37 19.49
N PRO A 85 -2.07 -6.07 20.64
CA PRO A 85 -2.54 -5.54 21.92
C PRO A 85 -1.72 -4.32 22.38
N ASP A 86 -0.47 -4.22 21.95
CA ASP A 86 0.45 -3.17 22.36
C ASP A 86 0.38 -1.98 21.40
N ASN A 87 -0.32 -0.93 21.83
CA ASN A 87 -0.33 0.38 21.16
C ASN A 87 -0.72 0.35 19.66
N ALA A 88 -1.78 -0.40 19.33
CA ALA A 88 -2.28 -0.55 17.95
C ALA A 88 -2.46 0.78 17.22
N ILE A 89 -3.00 1.80 17.90
CA ILE A 89 -3.28 3.12 17.29
C ILE A 89 -1.99 3.77 16.76
N GLU A 90 -0.92 3.76 17.56
CA GLU A 90 0.35 4.35 17.10
C GLU A 90 0.99 3.51 15.99
N LYS A 91 0.89 2.18 16.08
CA LYS A 91 1.39 1.29 15.03
C LYS A 91 0.66 1.49 13.70
N ARG A 92 -0.65 1.72 13.71
CA ARG A 92 -1.40 2.08 12.48
C ARG A 92 -0.95 3.42 11.90
N LYS A 93 -0.75 4.44 12.74
CA LYS A 93 -0.17 5.71 12.28
C LYS A 93 1.22 5.53 11.68
N GLN A 94 2.05 4.69 12.30
CA GLN A 94 3.37 4.36 11.80
C GLN A 94 3.31 3.60 10.47
N TYR A 95 2.36 2.67 10.32
CA TYR A 95 2.08 1.99 9.05
C TYR A 95 1.76 3.00 7.93
N VAL A 96 0.83 3.94 8.17
CA VAL A 96 0.44 4.96 7.17
C VAL A 96 1.64 5.85 6.79
N LYS A 97 2.50 6.18 7.76
CA LYS A 97 3.76 6.91 7.51
C LYS A 97 4.74 6.09 6.66
N SER A 98 4.93 4.81 6.97
CA SER A 98 5.77 3.92 6.16
C SER A 98 5.24 3.77 4.74
N LEU A 99 3.93 3.56 4.59
CA LEU A 99 3.26 3.48 3.29
C LEU A 99 3.47 4.74 2.45
N SER A 100 3.31 5.91 3.07
CA SER A 100 3.56 7.21 2.43
C SER A 100 5.01 7.36 1.96
N ARG A 101 5.97 6.81 2.70
CA ARG A 101 7.40 6.87 2.37
C ARG A 101 7.78 5.93 1.23
N VAL A 102 7.22 4.71 1.21
CA VAL A 102 7.60 3.70 0.21
C VAL A 102 6.97 3.98 -1.16
N LEU A 103 5.76 4.55 -1.18
CA LEU A 103 5.02 4.85 -2.40
C LEU A 103 5.44 6.19 -3.02
N LYS A 104 5.58 6.20 -4.35
CA LYS A 104 5.69 7.45 -5.11
C LYS A 104 4.43 8.29 -4.96
N VAL A 105 4.59 9.60 -5.14
CA VAL A 105 3.47 10.52 -5.36
C VAL A 105 2.67 10.02 -6.57
N LYS A 106 1.34 9.99 -6.45
CA LYS A 106 0.40 9.38 -7.41
C LYS A 106 0.52 7.86 -7.57
N GLY A 107 1.29 7.18 -6.71
CA GLY A 107 1.31 5.72 -6.62
C GLY A 107 0.00 5.17 -6.04
N PHE A 108 -0.23 3.89 -6.20
CA PHE A 108 -1.46 3.21 -5.76
C PHE A 108 -1.19 2.27 -4.59
N PHE A 109 -2.14 2.22 -3.69
CA PHE A 109 -2.17 1.30 -2.55
C PHE A 109 -3.42 0.45 -2.65
N LEU A 110 -3.27 -0.87 -2.79
CA LEU A 110 -4.34 -1.83 -2.74
C LEU A 110 -4.32 -2.49 -1.36
N ILE A 111 -5.43 -2.42 -0.64
CA ILE A 111 -5.61 -3.12 0.63
C ILE A 111 -6.81 -4.04 0.55
N THR A 112 -6.65 -5.26 1.06
CA THR A 112 -7.77 -6.14 1.44
C THR A 112 -7.76 -6.35 2.93
N SER A 113 -8.91 -6.16 3.58
CA SER A 113 -9.05 -6.30 5.04
C SER A 113 -10.31 -7.07 5.40
N CYS A 114 -10.20 -8.00 6.35
CA CYS A 114 -11.36 -8.67 6.95
C CYS A 114 -11.73 -8.10 8.34
N ASN A 115 -10.91 -7.19 8.88
CA ASN A 115 -11.13 -6.58 10.18
C ASN A 115 -11.68 -5.15 10.12
N TRP A 116 -11.62 -4.50 8.96
CA TRP A 116 -12.02 -3.11 8.79
C TRP A 116 -13.12 -2.95 7.74
N THR A 117 -14.06 -2.06 8.02
CA THR A 117 -15.04 -1.58 7.04
C THR A 117 -14.41 -0.58 6.08
N LYS A 118 -15.10 -0.31 4.96
CA LYS A 118 -14.67 0.72 4.02
C LYS A 118 -14.51 2.06 4.71
N GLU A 119 -15.51 2.49 5.48
CA GLU A 119 -15.55 3.79 6.12
C GLU A 119 -14.41 3.98 7.11
N GLU A 120 -14.08 2.93 7.88
CA GLU A 120 -12.96 2.99 8.83
C GLU A 120 -11.61 3.05 8.10
N LEU A 121 -11.42 2.29 7.00
CA LEU A 121 -10.23 2.40 6.17
C LEU A 121 -10.09 3.80 5.55
N LEU A 122 -11.18 4.37 5.04
CA LEU A 122 -11.18 5.74 4.53
C LEU A 122 -10.71 6.74 5.58
N ASN A 123 -11.15 6.56 6.84
CA ASN A 123 -10.72 7.42 7.93
C ASN A 123 -9.23 7.23 8.28
N GLU A 124 -8.77 5.98 8.41
CA GLU A 124 -7.36 5.67 8.76
C GLU A 124 -6.37 6.17 7.70
N PHE A 125 -6.72 6.10 6.42
CA PHE A 125 -5.84 6.51 5.31
C PHE A 125 -6.08 7.94 4.80
N SER A 126 -7.04 8.68 5.38
CA SER A 126 -7.41 10.03 4.95
C SER A 126 -6.24 11.03 4.93
N GLU A 127 -5.22 10.81 5.78
CA GLU A 127 -4.02 11.64 5.80
C GLU A 127 -3.02 11.19 4.73
N GLY A 128 -3.24 11.65 3.49
CA GLY A 128 -2.30 11.52 2.38
C GLY A 128 -2.71 10.54 1.29
N PHE A 129 -3.84 9.84 1.46
CA PHE A 129 -4.41 8.95 0.46
C PHE A 129 -5.87 9.30 0.16
N GLU A 130 -6.23 9.19 -1.12
CA GLU A 130 -7.60 9.35 -1.59
C GLU A 130 -8.11 8.02 -2.12
N LEU A 131 -9.38 7.71 -1.88
CA LEU A 131 -10.01 6.55 -2.50
C LEU A 131 -10.00 6.71 -4.02
N PHE A 132 -9.42 5.75 -4.72
CA PHE A 132 -9.47 5.65 -6.18
C PHE A 132 -10.59 4.73 -6.63
N GLU A 133 -10.71 3.55 -6.01
CA GLU A 133 -11.71 2.55 -6.39
C GLU A 133 -12.03 1.61 -5.21
N GLU A 134 -13.27 1.16 -5.11
CA GLU A 134 -13.65 0.02 -4.25
C GLU A 134 -13.83 -1.20 -5.15
N LEU A 135 -13.11 -2.27 -4.84
CA LEU A 135 -13.18 -3.50 -5.60
C LEU A 135 -14.36 -4.37 -5.12
N PRO A 136 -15.04 -5.07 -6.03
CA PRO A 136 -16.15 -5.94 -5.65
C PRO A 136 -15.64 -7.11 -4.79
N THR A 137 -16.26 -7.31 -3.64
CA THR A 137 -15.97 -8.44 -2.74
C THR A 137 -17.21 -9.33 -2.55
N PRO A 138 -17.02 -10.61 -2.14
CA PRO A 138 -18.15 -11.48 -1.83
C PRO A 138 -19.04 -10.88 -0.74
N LYS A 139 -20.34 -10.80 -1.03
CA LYS A 139 -21.36 -10.35 -0.09
C LYS A 139 -21.96 -11.55 0.63
N PHE A 140 -21.98 -11.50 1.96
CA PHE A 140 -22.70 -12.47 2.77
C PHE A 140 -23.99 -11.85 3.28
N SER A 141 -25.09 -12.59 3.22
CA SER A 141 -26.39 -12.13 3.71
C SER A 141 -26.94 -13.13 4.72
N PHE A 142 -27.22 -12.68 5.94
CA PHE A 142 -27.81 -13.50 7.00
C PHE A 142 -28.85 -12.70 7.79
N GLY A 143 -30.04 -13.27 7.98
CA GLY A 143 -31.11 -12.64 8.76
C GLY A 143 -31.60 -11.30 8.21
N GLY A 144 -31.54 -11.08 6.89
CA GLY A 144 -31.97 -9.83 6.24
C GLY A 144 -30.96 -8.68 6.31
N ARG A 145 -29.76 -8.92 6.87
CA ARG A 145 -28.63 -7.98 6.82
C ARG A 145 -27.58 -8.49 5.84
N SER A 146 -27.14 -7.63 4.94
CA SER A 146 -26.06 -7.91 3.99
C SER A 146 -24.81 -7.14 4.40
N GLY A 147 -23.67 -7.82 4.47
CA GLY A 147 -22.37 -7.22 4.76
C GLY A 147 -21.28 -7.82 3.86
N ASN A 148 -20.21 -7.07 3.64
CA ASN A 148 -19.03 -7.60 2.98
C ASN A 148 -18.21 -8.39 4.01
N SER A 149 -17.77 -9.60 3.68
CA SER A 149 -16.86 -10.37 4.54
C SER A 149 -15.43 -9.83 4.53
N VAL A 150 -15.09 -9.05 3.50
CA VAL A 150 -13.78 -8.43 3.26
C VAL A 150 -14.00 -7.07 2.57
N ALA A 151 -13.32 -6.02 3.02
CA ALA A 151 -13.18 -4.76 2.31
C ALA A 151 -11.97 -4.83 1.37
N ALA A 152 -12.12 -4.38 0.12
CA ALA A 152 -11.02 -4.30 -0.84
C ALA A 152 -11.01 -2.92 -1.50
N LEU A 153 -10.01 -2.10 -1.18
CA LEU A 153 -9.95 -0.70 -1.60
C LEU A 153 -8.63 -0.41 -2.33
N VAL A 154 -8.72 0.42 -3.36
CA VAL A 154 -7.59 1.03 -4.03
C VAL A 154 -7.54 2.50 -3.64
N PHE A 155 -6.44 2.92 -3.05
CA PHE A 155 -6.12 4.29 -2.72
C PHE A 155 -5.05 4.84 -3.66
N LYS A 156 -5.07 6.16 -3.87
CA LYS A 156 -4.01 6.89 -4.56
C LYS A 156 -3.26 7.77 -3.57
N ASN A 157 -1.94 7.68 -3.57
CA ASN A 157 -1.08 8.56 -2.78
C ASN A 157 -1.13 9.97 -3.37
N VAL A 158 -1.73 10.91 -2.64
CA VAL A 158 -1.89 12.31 -3.05
C VAL A 158 -0.94 13.25 -2.34
N ARG A 159 -0.12 12.74 -1.43
CA ARG A 159 0.81 13.55 -0.66
C ARG A 159 1.83 14.21 -1.59
N LEU A 160 1.66 15.50 -1.83
CA LEU A 160 2.72 16.37 -2.28
C LEU A 160 3.70 16.50 -1.10
N PHE A 161 4.98 16.19 -1.30
CA PHE A 161 6.00 16.41 -0.29
C PHE A 161 6.08 17.92 0.02
N LEU A 162 5.28 18.40 0.97
CA LEU A 162 5.38 19.76 1.53
C LEU A 162 6.65 19.93 2.40
N GLY A 163 7.48 18.90 2.54
CA GLY A 163 8.65 18.87 3.44
C GLY A 163 10.03 18.97 2.77
N GLN A 164 10.13 19.23 1.46
CA GLN A 164 11.44 19.45 0.80
C GLN A 164 11.56 20.75 -0.01
N ILE A 165 10.58 21.65 0.06
CA ILE A 165 10.74 22.99 -0.50
C ILE A 165 11.23 23.95 0.59
N GLN A 166 12.50 23.80 0.99
CA GLN A 166 13.28 24.99 1.30
C GLN A 166 13.99 25.39 0.01
N GLY A 167 13.39 26.33 -0.74
CA GLY A 167 14.08 27.01 -1.84
C GLY A 167 13.54 26.82 -3.25
N VAL A 168 12.22 26.72 -3.47
CA VAL A 168 11.65 26.84 -4.82
C VAL A 168 10.64 27.98 -4.85
N ASP A 169 10.97 28.98 -5.65
CA ASP A 169 10.26 30.22 -5.93
C ASP A 169 8.77 29.98 -6.31
N HIS A 170 7.89 30.76 -5.70
CA HIS A 170 6.45 30.68 -5.86
C HIS A 170 5.99 31.39 -7.14
N THR A 171 6.30 30.84 -8.32
CA THR A 171 5.74 31.33 -9.59
C THR A 171 5.47 30.22 -10.61
N TRP A 172 4.51 29.31 -10.36
CA TRP A 172 3.93 28.46 -11.43
C TRP A 172 2.57 27.83 -11.03
N PRO A 173 1.55 27.66 -11.91
CA PRO A 173 1.51 27.90 -13.37
C PRO A 173 0.64 29.07 -13.90
N PHE A 174 0.19 30.04 -13.09
CA PHE A 174 -0.61 31.14 -13.62
C PHE A 174 -0.22 32.49 -13.00
N PRO A 175 0.36 33.44 -13.76
CA PRO A 175 0.34 34.84 -13.35
C PRO A 175 -1.11 35.32 -13.40
N ARG A 176 -1.66 35.78 -12.26
CA ARG A 176 -2.91 36.53 -12.27
C ARG A 176 -2.63 37.83 -13.01
N THR A 177 -3.14 37.98 -14.22
CA THR A 177 -3.23 39.29 -14.87
C THR A 177 -4.13 40.17 -14.01
N ALA A 178 -3.60 41.31 -13.56
CA ALA A 178 -4.40 42.31 -12.87
C ALA A 178 -5.49 42.85 -13.82
N PRO A 179 -6.71 43.16 -13.34
CA PRO A 179 -7.74 43.73 -14.18
C PRO A 179 -7.32 45.14 -14.66
N PRO A 180 -7.73 45.56 -15.86
CA PRO A 180 -7.39 46.88 -16.38
C PRO A 180 -8.03 47.96 -15.50
N GLN A 181 -7.22 48.90 -15.05
CA GLN A 181 -7.70 50.15 -14.46
C GLN A 181 -8.14 51.05 -15.63
N GLY A 182 -9.38 51.54 -15.56
CA GLY A 182 -9.91 52.56 -16.47
C GLY A 182 -9.33 53.95 -16.18
#